data_AF-A0A970GVT8-F1
#
_entry.id   AF-A0A970GVT8-F1
#
_cell.length_a   1.000
_cell.length_b   1.000
_cell.length_c   1.000
_cell.angle_alpha   90.00
_cell.angle_beta   90.00
_cell.angle_gamma   90.00
#
_symmetry.space_group_name_H-M   'P 1'
#
loop_
_entity.id
_entity.type
_entity.pdbx_description
1 polymer ?
#
loop_
_entity_poly.entity_id
_entity_poly.type
_entity_poly.pdbx_seq_one_letter_code
_entity_poly.pdbx_strand_id
1 'polypeptide(L)'
;GAAGSGATFLQGGYKSRIPLGTFNPNLGAELAGKFAWSGSSANGGQFTEVVVVLDAAVYGGAALRARWRLSTDNRTASPGWYVDSVRITGYGTANAASPAQGTIFVVK
;
A
#
# COMPACT_ATOMS: atom_id res chain seq x y z
N GLY A 1 -2.86 -6.11 -5.38
CA GLY A 1 -3.98 -6.06 -4.43
C GLY A 1 -4.51 -7.44 -4.19
N ALA A 2 -5.67 -7.55 -3.54
CA ALA A 2 -6.42 -8.80 -3.55
C ALA A 2 -6.87 -9.11 -4.99
N ALA A 3 -6.97 -10.40 -5.35
CA ALA A 3 -7.48 -10.79 -6.66
C ALA A 3 -8.86 -10.16 -6.92
N GLY A 4 -9.06 -9.59 -8.12
CA GLY A 4 -10.33 -8.96 -8.51
C GLY A 4 -10.59 -7.57 -7.92
N SER A 5 -9.67 -6.97 -7.14
CA SER A 5 -9.91 -5.65 -6.55
C SER A 5 -9.81 -4.49 -7.54
N GLY A 6 -9.37 -4.72 -8.78
CA GLY A 6 -9.01 -3.65 -9.72
C GLY A 6 -7.78 -2.83 -9.29
N ALA A 7 -7.03 -3.27 -8.27
CA ALA A 7 -5.86 -2.55 -7.74
C ALA A 7 -4.62 -3.44 -7.73
N THR A 8 -3.58 -3.04 -8.44
CA THR A 8 -2.38 -3.85 -8.67
C THR A 8 -1.12 -3.07 -8.33
N PHE A 9 -0.17 -3.70 -7.63
CA PHE A 9 1.13 -3.08 -7.37
C PHE A 9 1.95 -3.07 -8.65
N LEU A 10 2.37 -1.88 -9.08
CA LEU A 10 3.37 -1.71 -10.12
C LEU A 10 4.78 -1.66 -9.50
N GLN A 11 4.90 -1.09 -8.30
CA GLN A 11 6.16 -0.95 -7.58
C GLN A 11 5.94 -1.06 -6.08
N GLY A 12 6.96 -1.59 -5.38
CA GLY A 12 6.99 -1.58 -3.92
C GLY A 12 5.90 -2.43 -3.28
N GLY A 13 5.39 -3.47 -3.96
CA GLY A 13 4.35 -4.35 -3.43
C GLY A 13 4.79 -5.16 -2.22
N TYR A 14 3.87 -5.96 -1.68
CA TYR A 14 4.12 -6.83 -0.53
C TYR A 14 5.23 -7.85 -0.81
N LYS A 15 6.10 -8.06 0.18
CA LYS A 15 7.31 -8.89 0.02
C LYS A 15 7.33 -10.13 0.91
N SER A 16 6.55 -10.13 1.98
CA SER A 16 6.64 -11.16 3.01
C SER A 16 5.27 -11.76 3.29
N ARG A 17 5.23 -13.08 3.46
CA ARG A 17 4.07 -13.76 4.04
C ARG A 17 4.18 -13.68 5.55
N ILE A 18 3.20 -13.06 6.19
CA ILE A 18 3.19 -12.93 7.66
C ILE A 18 2.92 -14.32 8.28
N PRO A 19 3.79 -14.82 9.17
CA PRO A 19 3.61 -16.12 9.79
C PRO A 19 2.30 -16.24 10.57
N LEU A 20 1.73 -17.44 10.60
CA LEU A 20 0.51 -17.74 11.34
C LEU A 20 0.73 -17.91 12.86
N GLY A 21 1.94 -17.65 13.38
CA GLY A 21 2.42 -18.24 14.65
C GLY A 21 3.05 -17.31 15.69
N THR A 22 2.78 -16.00 15.70
CA THR A 22 3.30 -15.11 16.76
C THR A 22 2.32 -14.04 17.24
N PHE A 23 1.16 -13.91 16.59
CA PHE A 23 0.13 -12.96 16.99
C PHE A 23 -0.84 -13.68 17.94
N ASN A 24 -1.09 -13.07 19.10
CA ASN A 24 -2.18 -13.51 19.96
C ASN A 24 -3.47 -13.46 19.11
N PRO A 25 -4.29 -14.52 19.02
CA PRO A 25 -5.52 -14.51 18.24
C PRO A 25 -6.48 -13.38 18.66
N ASN A 26 -6.32 -12.84 19.88
CA ASN A 26 -7.09 -11.72 20.42
C ASN A 26 -6.43 -10.35 20.21
N LEU A 27 -5.20 -10.26 19.67
CA LEU A 27 -4.47 -9.02 19.39
C LEU A 27 -3.72 -9.11 18.05
N GLY A 28 -4.20 -8.41 17.02
CA GLY A 28 -3.40 -8.11 15.84
C GLY A 28 -3.13 -9.28 14.87
N ALA A 29 -4.05 -10.25 14.75
CA ALA A 29 -3.95 -11.32 13.76
C ALA A 29 -4.38 -10.93 12.34
N GLU A 30 -4.70 -9.66 12.09
CA GLU A 30 -5.39 -9.25 10.87
C GLU A 30 -4.59 -9.52 9.59
N LEU A 31 -3.26 -9.40 9.67
CA LEU A 31 -2.35 -9.68 8.56
C LEU A 31 -1.80 -11.11 8.57
N ALA A 32 -2.11 -11.93 9.57
CA ALA A 32 -1.57 -13.30 9.69
C ALA A 32 -1.94 -14.14 8.46
N GLY A 33 -0.95 -14.81 7.86
CA GLY A 33 -1.11 -15.61 6.64
C GLY A 33 -1.31 -14.80 5.35
N LYS A 34 -1.41 -13.47 5.43
CA LYS A 34 -1.48 -12.57 4.27
C LYS A 34 -0.08 -12.12 3.87
N PHE A 35 0.06 -11.71 2.61
CA PHE A 35 1.24 -10.97 2.18
C PHE A 35 1.14 -9.52 2.65
N ALA A 36 2.24 -8.99 3.18
CA ALA A 36 2.37 -7.60 3.62
C ALA A 36 3.82 -7.10 3.47
N TRP A 37 4.03 -5.82 3.80
CA TRP A 37 5.37 -5.31 4.11
C TRP A 37 5.74 -5.70 5.55
N SER A 38 7.01 -6.06 5.76
CA SER A 38 7.55 -6.41 7.07
C SER A 38 9.02 -6.04 7.16
N GLY A 39 9.53 -5.80 8.37
CA GLY A 39 10.89 -5.34 8.59
C GLY A 39 11.12 -3.91 8.08
N SER A 40 12.38 -3.50 8.02
CA SER A 40 12.75 -2.18 7.49
C SER A 40 12.59 -2.13 5.98
N SER A 41 12.23 -0.95 5.45
CA SER A 41 12.31 -0.67 4.03
C SER A 41 13.75 -0.77 3.51
N ALA A 42 13.90 -0.81 2.18
CA ALA A 42 15.20 -0.88 1.54
C ALA A 42 16.09 0.33 1.94
N ASN A 43 17.40 0.19 1.77
CA ASN A 43 18.39 1.23 2.07
C ASN A 43 18.38 1.69 3.54
N GLY A 44 18.18 0.76 4.48
CA GLY A 44 18.33 1.04 5.91
C GLY A 44 17.16 1.78 6.53
N GLY A 45 15.93 1.53 6.07
CA GLY A 45 14.73 2.15 6.65
C GLY A 45 14.32 3.48 6.01
N GLN A 46 14.91 3.83 4.85
CA GLN A 46 14.52 5.01 4.07
C GLN A 46 13.14 4.85 3.43
N PHE A 47 12.46 5.96 3.12
CA PHE A 47 11.22 5.91 2.37
C PHE A 47 11.44 5.27 0.99
N THR A 48 10.54 4.34 0.63
CA THR A 48 10.52 3.70 -0.69
C THR A 48 9.18 3.95 -1.36
N GLU A 49 9.20 4.23 -2.66
CA GLU A 49 7.97 4.47 -3.42
C GLU A 49 7.14 3.20 -3.59
N VAL A 50 5.82 3.34 -3.40
CA VAL A 50 4.82 2.32 -3.69
C VAL A 50 3.88 2.89 -4.75
N VAL A 51 3.77 2.18 -5.88
CA VAL A 51 2.88 2.57 -6.97
C VAL A 51 1.81 1.51 -7.13
N VAL A 52 0.54 1.94 -7.04
CA VAL A 52 -0.64 1.11 -7.25
C VAL A 52 -1.39 1.64 -8.46
N VAL A 53 -1.60 0.78 -9.44
CA VAL A 53 -2.47 1.05 -10.58
C VAL A 53 -3.89 0.68 -10.20
N LEU A 54 -4.82 1.61 -10.43
CA LEU A 54 -6.25 1.44 -10.21
C LEU A 54 -6.94 1.32 -11.57
N ASP A 55 -7.71 0.25 -11.75
CA ASP A 55 -8.49 0.00 -12.94
C ASP A 55 -9.63 1.02 -13.07
N ALA A 56 -9.65 1.74 -14.19
CA ALA A 56 -10.69 2.73 -14.47
C ALA A 56 -12.08 2.09 -14.60
N ALA A 57 -12.20 0.82 -14.99
CA ALA A 57 -13.48 0.13 -15.04
C ALA A 57 -14.07 -0.12 -13.64
N VAL A 58 -13.22 -0.18 -12.61
CA VAL A 58 -13.63 -0.39 -11.22
C VAL A 58 -13.76 0.92 -10.45
N TYR A 59 -12.84 1.86 -10.70
CA TYR A 59 -12.71 3.08 -9.90
C TYR A 59 -13.13 4.36 -10.63
N GLY A 60 -13.43 4.31 -11.92
CA GLY A 60 -13.88 5.47 -12.70
C GLY A 60 -15.22 6.00 -12.19
N GLY A 61 -15.23 7.25 -11.72
CA GLY A 61 -16.43 7.89 -11.16
C GLY A 61 -16.89 7.33 -9.81
N ALA A 62 -16.13 6.39 -9.23
CA ALA A 62 -16.44 5.78 -7.94
C ALA A 62 -15.62 6.42 -6.81
N ALA A 63 -16.14 6.35 -5.58
CA ALA A 63 -15.40 6.78 -4.41
C ALA A 63 -14.29 5.77 -4.06
N LEU A 64 -13.04 6.23 -4.05
CA LEU A 64 -11.91 5.45 -3.55
C LEU A 64 -11.77 5.58 -2.03
N ARG A 65 -11.62 4.45 -1.33
CA ARG A 65 -11.19 4.42 0.07
C ARG A 65 -9.94 3.58 0.21
N ALA A 66 -8.85 4.21 0.62
CA ALA A 66 -7.62 3.52 1.01
C ALA A 66 -7.58 3.36 2.53
N ARG A 67 -7.05 2.23 3.00
CA ARG A 67 -6.81 1.97 4.42
C ARG A 67 -5.47 1.28 4.58
N TRP A 68 -4.62 1.87 5.40
CA TRP A 68 -3.37 1.27 5.84
C TRP A 68 -3.56 0.67 7.23
N ARG A 69 -2.89 -0.44 7.48
CA ARG A 69 -3.03 -1.20 8.72
C ARG A 69 -1.68 -1.74 9.15
N LEU A 70 -1.43 -1.68 10.45
CA LEU A 70 -0.28 -2.29 11.10
C LEU A 70 -0.78 -3.40 12.04
N SER A 71 -0.08 -4.53 12.00
CA SER A 71 -0.20 -5.61 12.98
C SER A 71 1.12 -5.77 13.71
N THR A 72 1.09 -5.83 15.03
CA THR A 72 2.26 -6.07 15.88
C THR A 72 2.02 -7.26 16.80
N ASP A 73 3.08 -7.90 17.26
CA ASP A 73 3.02 -8.90 18.33
C ASP A 73 3.28 -8.26 19.70
N ASN A 74 3.45 -9.08 20.74
CA ASN A 74 3.67 -8.64 22.12
C ASN A 74 5.13 -8.76 22.58
N ARG A 75 6.10 -8.89 21.66
CA ARG A 75 7.49 -9.23 22.02
C ARG A 75 8.39 -8.02 22.16
N THR A 76 8.54 -7.24 21.09
CA THR A 76 9.51 -6.14 21.02
C THR A 76 8.89 -4.89 20.43
N ALA A 77 9.30 -3.73 20.94
CA ALA A 77 8.94 -2.43 20.37
C ALA A 77 9.87 -2.05 19.21
N SER A 78 9.37 -1.19 18.31
CA SER A 78 10.13 -0.56 17.23
C SER A 78 9.49 0.80 16.92
N PRO A 79 10.19 1.71 16.21
CA PRO A 79 9.67 3.05 15.90
C PRO A 79 8.31 3.07 15.18
N GLY A 80 7.98 1.98 14.48
CA GLY A 80 6.69 1.77 13.82
C GLY A 80 6.83 1.79 12.30
N TRP A 81 5.81 2.32 11.64
CA TRP A 81 5.71 2.42 10.19
C TRP A 81 5.24 3.82 9.81
N TYR A 82 5.66 4.27 8.64
CA TYR A 82 5.39 5.61 8.15
C TYR A 82 4.84 5.54 6.73
N VAL A 83 3.93 6.46 6.43
CA VAL A 83 3.48 6.75 5.07
C VAL A 83 3.59 8.24 4.89
N ASP A 84 4.16 8.65 3.78
CA ASP A 84 4.25 10.04 3.41
C ASP A 84 4.00 10.22 1.91
N SER A 85 3.66 11.44 1.50
CA SER A 85 3.48 11.83 0.11
C SER A 85 2.45 10.99 -0.64
N VAL A 86 1.29 10.75 -0.02
CA VAL A 86 0.17 10.06 -0.68
C VAL A 86 -0.43 10.95 -1.75
N ARG A 87 -0.31 10.53 -3.00
CA ARG A 87 -0.89 11.19 -4.16
C ARG A 87 -1.78 10.22 -4.93
N ILE A 88 -2.90 10.74 -5.42
CA ILE A 88 -3.74 10.06 -6.40
C ILE A 88 -3.62 10.86 -7.68
N THR A 89 -3.16 10.20 -8.74
CA THR A 89 -3.06 10.81 -10.08
C THR A 89 -4.03 10.11 -11.01
N GLY A 90 -4.83 10.89 -11.74
CA GLY A 90 -5.64 10.39 -12.83
C GLY A 90 -4.86 10.48 -14.13
N TYR A 91 -4.91 9.43 -14.95
CA TYR A 91 -4.55 9.54 -16.35
C TYR A 91 -5.81 9.93 -17.11
N GLY A 92 -5.95 11.22 -17.44
CA GLY A 92 -6.94 11.66 -18.40
C GLY A 92 -6.65 11.00 -19.75
N THR A 93 -7.47 10.02 -20.12
CA THR A 93 -7.61 9.42 -21.46
C THR A 93 -6.31 8.91 -22.13
N ALA A 94 -6.14 7.59 -22.12
CA ALA A 94 -5.45 6.68 -23.07
C ALA A 94 -4.07 7.00 -23.69
N ASN A 95 -3.56 8.24 -23.72
CA ASN A 95 -2.30 8.63 -24.36
C ASN A 95 -1.49 9.67 -23.57
N ALA A 96 -1.87 10.00 -22.33
CA ALA A 96 -1.07 10.91 -21.52
C ALA A 96 0.12 10.14 -20.89
N ALA A 97 1.34 10.62 -21.15
CA ALA A 97 2.54 10.11 -20.50
C ALA A 97 2.42 10.15 -18.97
N SER A 98 3.11 9.25 -18.27
CA SER A 98 3.22 9.28 -16.80
C SER A 98 3.52 10.70 -16.32
N PRO A 99 2.71 11.27 -15.40
CA PRO A 99 3.00 12.59 -14.88
C PRO A 99 4.38 12.53 -14.25
N ALA A 100 5.22 13.51 -14.58
CA ALA A 100 6.52 13.66 -13.97
C ALA A 100 6.36 13.66 -12.43
N GLN A 101 7.35 13.09 -11.74
CA GLN A 101 7.35 13.01 -10.29
C GLN A 101 7.11 14.41 -9.68
N GLY A 102 5.90 14.62 -9.14
CA GLY A 102 5.55 15.87 -8.43
C GLY A 102 4.25 16.54 -8.86
N THR A 103 3.54 16.05 -9.89
CA THR A 103 2.25 16.68 -10.27
C THR A 103 1.14 16.33 -9.28
N ILE A 104 0.78 17.29 -8.44
CA ILE A 104 -0.42 17.28 -7.60
C ILE A 104 -1.58 17.74 -8.47
N PHE A 105 -2.54 16.85 -8.76
CA PHE A 105 -3.81 17.25 -9.34
C PHE A 105 -4.79 17.54 -8.20
N VAL A 106 -5.17 18.82 -8.05
CA VAL A 106 -6.29 19.21 -7.21
C VAL A 106 -7.55 19.04 -8.04
N VAL A 107 -8.43 18.11 -7.65
CA VAL A 107 -9.78 18.03 -8.20
C VAL A 107 -10.63 19.06 -7.45
N LYS A 108 -11.27 19.97 -8.19
CA LYS A 108 -12.28 20.89 -7.66
C LYS A 108 -13.59 20.17 -7.39
#